data_AF-A0A813J2A2-F1
#
_entry.id   AF-A0A813J2A2-F1
#
_cell.length_a   1.000
_cell.length_b   1.000
_cell.length_c   1.000
_cell.angle_alpha   90.00
_cell.angle_beta   90.00
_cell.angle_gamma   90.00
#
_symmetry.space_group_name_H-M   'P 1'
#
loop_
_entity.id
_entity.type
_entity.pdbx_description
1 polymer ?
#
loop_
_entity_poly.entity_id
_entity_poly.type
_entity_poly.pdbx_seq_one_letter_code
_entity_poly.pdbx_strand_id
1 'polypeptide(L)'
;ANNSSSSPCATLLRVLSLALIATLTLSEFWTFATPARKQLFEIDMHGSVIADSARKLRVMLNVTVHDYPCIDLSLDYQDIMGTRAVDVRTTIFKQRLHPDGSLVGEVQKNDPKAVVKGGTGPSLQKNGTGNVTCGDCYGALPDGECCNTCSDVLYAYRLKRWALPRIEGISQCKNDGSAKS
;
A
#
# COMPACT_ATOMS: atom_id res chain seq x y z
N ALA A 1 48.55 39.07 -62.90
CA ALA A 1 48.85 37.90 -62.05
C ALA A 1 49.65 38.39 -60.86
N ASN A 2 48.98 38.75 -59.76
CA ASN A 2 49.65 39.29 -58.58
C ASN A 2 49.99 38.13 -57.64
N ASN A 3 51.15 37.51 -57.87
CA ASN A 3 51.74 36.60 -56.90
C ASN A 3 52.25 37.42 -55.71
N SER A 4 51.39 37.56 -54.70
CA SER A 4 51.76 38.10 -53.40
C SER A 4 52.70 37.10 -52.71
N SER A 5 54.00 37.28 -52.93
CA SER A 5 55.07 36.64 -52.16
C SER A 5 55.04 37.22 -50.73
N SER A 6 54.12 36.74 -49.90
CA SER A 6 54.16 37.01 -48.47
C SER A 6 55.48 36.48 -47.89
N SER A 7 56.24 37.34 -47.20
CA SER A 7 57.49 36.97 -46.54
C SER A 7 57.32 35.68 -45.73
N PRO A 8 58.30 34.75 -45.76
CA PRO A 8 58.17 33.42 -45.14
C PRO A 8 57.86 33.49 -43.63
N CYS A 9 58.23 34.59 -42.97
CA CYS A 9 57.90 34.87 -41.58
C CYS A 9 56.39 35.11 -41.34
N ALA A 10 55.70 35.80 -42.26
CA ALA A 10 54.28 36.11 -42.13
C ALA A 10 53.39 34.87 -42.34
N THR A 11 53.79 33.96 -43.24
CA THR A 11 53.11 32.67 -43.42
C THR A 11 53.32 31.73 -42.23
N LEU A 12 54.54 31.71 -41.66
CA LEU A 12 54.84 30.96 -40.42
C LEU A 12 53.95 31.39 -39.24
N LEU A 13 53.81 32.70 -39.00
CA LEU A 13 52.96 33.22 -37.93
C LEU A 13 51.48 32.86 -38.12
N ARG A 14 50.98 32.91 -39.37
CA ARG A 14 49.60 32.52 -39.68
C ARG A 14 49.36 31.03 -39.45
N VAL A 15 50.28 30.18 -39.89
CA VAL A 15 50.19 28.73 -39.67
C VAL A 15 50.22 28.40 -38.17
N LEU A 16 51.10 29.03 -37.41
CA LEU A 16 51.16 28.86 -35.96
C LEU A 16 49.87 29.31 -35.27
N SER A 17 49.29 30.45 -35.66
CA SER A 17 48.02 30.92 -35.11
C SER A 17 46.84 29.99 -35.43
N LEU A 18 46.77 29.47 -36.66
CA LEU A 18 45.71 28.55 -37.07
C LEU A 18 45.85 27.19 -36.38
N ALA A 19 47.08 26.70 -36.20
CA ALA A 19 47.34 25.48 -35.45
C ALA A 19 46.90 25.64 -33.98
N LEU A 20 47.25 26.77 -33.34
CA LEU A 20 46.87 27.05 -31.96
C LEU A 20 45.34 27.15 -31.82
N ILE A 21 44.66 27.90 -32.71
CA ILE A 21 43.20 27.99 -32.71
C ILE A 21 42.56 26.61 -32.89
N ALA A 22 43.04 25.80 -33.85
CA ALA A 22 42.51 24.46 -34.10
C ALA A 22 42.68 23.53 -32.89
N THR A 23 43.83 23.57 -32.21
CA THR A 23 44.04 22.76 -31.00
C THR A 23 43.09 23.13 -29.87
N LEU A 24 42.82 24.43 -29.68
CA LEU A 24 41.89 24.90 -28.65
C LEU A 24 40.45 24.50 -28.96
N THR A 25 40.01 24.63 -30.22
CA THR A 25 38.64 24.26 -30.60
C THR A 25 38.40 22.75 -30.50
N LEU A 26 39.40 21.94 -30.86
CA LEU A 26 39.35 20.48 -30.67
C LEU A 26 39.27 20.09 -29.19
N SER A 27 40.02 20.76 -28.32
CA SER A 27 40.00 20.50 -26.86
C SER A 27 38.65 20.84 -26.22
N GLU A 28 38.08 22.00 -26.55
CA GLU A 28 36.75 22.40 -26.07
C GLU A 28 35.66 21.50 -26.64
N PHE A 29 35.74 21.13 -27.92
CA PHE A 29 34.79 20.19 -28.53
C PHE A 29 34.84 18.82 -27.85
N TRP A 30 36.03 18.31 -27.55
CA TRP A 30 36.20 17.08 -26.79
C TRP A 30 35.57 17.19 -25.40
N THR A 31 35.82 18.28 -24.68
CA THR A 31 35.26 18.53 -23.35
C THR A 31 33.74 18.60 -23.38
N PHE A 32 33.17 19.25 -24.40
CA PHE A 32 31.73 19.31 -24.64
C PHE A 32 31.13 17.94 -25.00
N ALA A 33 31.83 17.17 -25.84
CA ALA A 33 31.42 15.83 -26.24
C ALA A 33 31.48 14.81 -25.09
N THR A 34 32.25 15.10 -24.04
CA THR A 34 32.30 14.31 -22.79
C THR A 34 31.51 14.99 -21.67
N PRO A 35 30.18 14.80 -21.58
CA PRO A 35 29.42 15.30 -20.44
C PRO A 35 29.84 14.55 -19.16
N ALA A 36 30.59 15.22 -18.28
CA ALA A 36 30.83 14.73 -16.93
C ALA A 36 29.52 14.82 -16.14
N ARG A 37 28.86 13.68 -15.88
CA ARG A 37 27.67 13.64 -15.03
C ARG A 37 28.05 14.09 -13.62
N LYS A 38 27.78 15.34 -13.26
CA LYS A 38 27.80 15.79 -11.87
C LYS A 38 26.44 15.45 -11.27
N GLN A 39 26.39 14.39 -10.47
CA GLN A 39 25.22 14.11 -9.65
C GLN A 39 25.22 15.08 -8.47
N LEU A 40 24.50 16.20 -8.60
CA LEU A 40 24.28 17.10 -7.47
C LEU A 40 23.14 16.52 -6.62
N PHE A 41 23.43 16.20 -5.37
CA PHE A 41 22.41 15.88 -4.39
C PHE A 41 22.01 17.18 -3.70
N GLU A 42 20.99 17.85 -4.22
CA GLU A 42 20.44 19.05 -3.59
C GLU A 42 19.52 18.61 -2.46
N ILE A 43 19.94 18.86 -1.23
CA ILE A 43 19.10 18.69 -0.05
C ILE A 43 18.14 19.90 -0.07
N ASP A 44 16.88 19.66 -0.41
CA ASP A 44 15.79 20.64 -0.31
C ASP A 44 15.62 21.03 1.16
N MET A 45 16.41 22.02 1.60
CA MET A 45 16.20 22.77 2.84
C MET A 45 15.44 24.07 2.56
N HIS A 46 14.50 24.07 1.60
CA HIS A 46 13.61 25.23 1.46
C HIS A 46 12.55 25.23 2.55
N GLY A 47 12.83 26.07 3.55
CA GLY A 47 12.02 26.29 4.72
C GLY A 47 10.61 26.82 4.39
N SER A 48 9.64 26.18 5.00
CA SER A 48 8.62 26.81 5.84
C SER A 48 8.14 25.67 6.74
N VAL A 49 8.27 25.71 8.07
CA VAL A 49 7.49 26.56 8.98
C VAL A 49 6.06 26.79 8.47
N ILE A 50 5.49 25.81 7.78
CA ILE A 50 4.08 25.47 7.91
C ILE A 50 4.10 24.14 8.62
N ALA A 51 4.03 24.24 9.95
CA ALA A 51 3.93 23.13 10.86
C ALA A 51 2.83 22.15 10.40
N ASP A 52 3.11 20.87 10.59
CA ASP A 52 2.14 19.76 10.69
C ASP A 52 1.71 19.00 9.43
N SER A 53 2.31 19.28 8.26
CA SER A 53 2.21 18.34 7.13
C SER A 53 3.59 17.86 6.70
N ALA A 54 4.19 17.00 7.53
CA ALA A 54 5.10 15.99 7.02
C ALA A 54 4.48 15.43 5.73
N ARG A 55 5.18 15.55 4.60
CA ARG A 55 4.68 15.20 3.26
C ARG A 55 4.06 13.79 3.35
N LYS A 56 2.73 13.71 3.44
CA LYS A 56 2.02 12.43 3.65
C LYS A 56 2.29 11.57 2.43
N LEU A 57 3.07 10.50 2.60
CA LEU A 57 3.35 9.55 1.54
C LEU A 57 2.05 8.81 1.21
N ARG A 58 1.56 8.95 -0.02
CA ARG A 58 0.43 8.15 -0.50
C ARG A 58 0.97 6.81 -0.99
N VAL A 59 0.64 5.75 -0.25
CA VAL A 59 0.91 4.36 -0.64
C VAL A 59 -0.34 3.79 -1.29
N MET A 60 -0.22 3.33 -2.54
CA MET A 60 -1.26 2.58 -3.23
C MET A 60 -0.90 1.10 -3.16
N LEU A 61 -1.80 0.28 -2.64
CA LEU A 61 -1.57 -1.14 -2.43
C LEU A 61 -2.75 -1.93 -3.00
N ASN A 62 -2.44 -2.97 -3.77
CA ASN A 62 -3.38 -4.00 -4.21
C ASN A 62 -2.72 -5.37 -3.97
N VAL A 63 -3.19 -6.10 -2.97
CA VAL A 63 -2.61 -7.37 -2.52
C VAL A 63 -3.72 -8.39 -2.31
N THR A 64 -3.48 -9.61 -2.76
CA THR A 64 -4.36 -10.76 -2.56
C THR A 64 -3.74 -11.70 -1.53
N VAL A 65 -4.51 -12.04 -0.50
CA VAL A 65 -4.12 -13.01 0.53
C VAL A 65 -4.95 -14.27 0.33
N HIS A 66 -4.27 -15.41 0.14
CA HIS A 66 -4.92 -16.71 -0.03
C HIS A 66 -5.13 -17.39 1.33
N ASP A 67 -6.12 -18.28 1.41
CA ASP A 67 -6.44 -19.10 2.59
C ASP A 67 -6.65 -18.32 3.90
N TYR A 68 -7.03 -17.05 3.81
CA TYR A 68 -7.22 -16.18 4.96
C TYR A 68 -8.54 -15.40 4.88
N PRO A 69 -9.36 -15.40 5.94
CA PRO A 69 -10.65 -14.72 5.92
C PRO A 69 -10.49 -13.20 5.98
N CYS A 70 -11.20 -12.46 5.13
CA CYS A 70 -11.10 -11.00 5.04
C CYS A 70 -11.40 -10.28 6.37
N ILE A 71 -12.22 -10.88 7.22
CA ILE A 71 -12.56 -10.33 8.53
C ILE A 71 -11.33 -10.27 9.43
N ASP A 72 -10.47 -11.27 9.42
CA ASP A 72 -9.31 -11.33 10.32
C ASP A 72 -8.09 -10.60 9.78
N LEU A 73 -8.20 -10.03 8.58
CA LEU A 73 -7.12 -9.24 7.99
C LEU A 73 -7.13 -7.86 8.63
N SER A 74 -5.98 -7.32 9.00
CA SER A 74 -5.84 -5.93 9.45
C SER A 74 -4.59 -5.33 8.82
N LEU A 75 -4.67 -4.07 8.39
CA LEU A 75 -3.49 -3.35 7.91
C LEU A 75 -3.00 -2.39 8.98
N ASP A 76 -1.77 -2.63 9.42
CA ASP A 76 -1.03 -1.79 10.34
C ASP A 76 0.17 -1.20 9.60
N TYR A 77 0.53 0.05 9.91
CA TYR A 77 1.80 0.63 9.44
C TYR A 77 2.49 1.38 10.57
N GLN A 78 3.82 1.41 10.50
CA GLN A 78 4.68 2.14 11.43
C GLN A 78 5.78 2.86 10.64
N ASP A 79 5.96 4.14 10.93
CA ASP A 79 7.04 4.95 10.37
C ASP A 79 8.31 4.88 11.24
N ILE A 80 9.46 5.25 10.68
CA ILE A 80 10.74 5.35 11.39
C ILE A 80 10.67 6.35 12.57
N MET A 81 9.77 7.33 12.49
CA MET A 81 9.48 8.28 13.56
C MET A 81 8.63 7.67 14.70
N GLY A 82 8.24 6.40 14.59
CA GLY A 82 7.46 5.69 15.60
C GLY A 82 5.95 5.93 15.53
N THR A 83 5.45 6.76 14.61
CA THR A 83 4.01 6.90 14.38
C THR A 83 3.44 5.58 13.88
N ARG A 84 2.45 5.05 14.59
CA ARG A 84 1.76 3.80 14.26
C ARG A 84 0.27 4.06 14.02
N ALA A 85 -0.26 3.49 12.94
CA ALA A 85 -1.69 3.32 12.79
C ALA A 85 -2.00 1.83 12.76
N VAL A 86 -2.98 1.42 13.56
CA VAL A 86 -3.45 0.04 13.69
C VAL A 86 -4.81 -0.06 13.02
N ASP A 87 -5.02 -1.13 12.26
CA ASP A 87 -6.26 -1.46 11.57
C ASP A 87 -6.86 -0.26 10.81
N VAL A 88 -6.15 0.21 9.78
CA VAL A 88 -6.58 1.36 8.98
C VAL A 88 -7.90 1.05 8.25
N ARG A 89 -8.96 1.82 8.52
CA ARG A 89 -10.32 1.52 8.02
C ARG A 89 -10.83 2.44 6.91
N THR A 90 -10.40 3.70 6.93
CA THR A 90 -11.04 4.76 6.14
C THR A 90 -10.75 4.69 4.65
N THR A 91 -9.56 4.19 4.28
CA THR A 91 -9.06 4.15 2.90
C THR A 91 -8.91 2.73 2.33
N ILE A 92 -9.23 1.70 3.12
CA ILE A 92 -9.06 0.30 2.74
C ILE A 92 -10.41 -0.32 2.42
N PHE A 93 -10.43 -0.99 1.28
CA PHE A 93 -11.55 -1.81 0.83
C PHE A 93 -11.10 -3.26 0.81
N LYS A 94 -11.96 -4.15 1.28
CA LYS A 94 -11.71 -5.59 1.31
C LYS A 94 -12.79 -6.28 0.51
N GLN A 95 -12.36 -7.19 -0.34
CA GLN A 95 -13.25 -7.99 -1.15
C GLN A 95 -12.83 -9.45 -1.02
N ARG A 96 -13.82 -10.31 -0.76
CA ARG A 96 -13.59 -11.74 -0.71
C ARG A 96 -13.42 -12.25 -2.15
N LEU A 97 -12.46 -13.14 -2.33
CA LEU A 97 -12.24 -13.84 -3.59
C LEU A 97 -12.64 -15.30 -3.45
N HIS A 98 -13.18 -15.86 -4.52
CA HIS A 98 -13.35 -17.29 -4.68
C HIS A 98 -11.98 -17.95 -4.96
N PRO A 99 -11.87 -19.29 -4.80
CA PRO A 99 -10.63 -20.01 -5.08
C PRO A 99 -10.11 -19.88 -6.52
N ASP A 100 -10.99 -19.55 -7.47
CA ASP A 100 -10.68 -19.28 -8.87
C ASP A 100 -10.24 -17.82 -9.13
N GLY A 101 -10.15 -17.00 -8.08
CA GLY A 101 -9.82 -15.58 -8.16
C GLY A 101 -11.00 -14.68 -8.56
N SER A 102 -12.21 -15.23 -8.72
CA SER A 102 -13.40 -14.43 -9.02
C SER A 102 -13.89 -13.66 -7.78
N LEU A 103 -14.50 -12.50 -8.02
CA LEU A 103 -14.93 -11.58 -6.97
C LEU A 103 -16.23 -12.09 -6.32
N VAL A 104 -16.24 -12.20 -4.98
CA VAL A 104 -17.43 -12.59 -4.21
C VAL A 104 -18.13 -11.34 -3.68
N GLY A 105 -19.30 -11.02 -4.25
CA GLY A 105 -20.17 -9.93 -3.76
C GLY A 105 -19.62 -8.51 -3.99
N GLU A 106 -20.27 -7.54 -3.35
CA GLU A 106 -19.94 -6.11 -3.45
C GLU A 106 -18.70 -5.76 -2.61
N VAL A 107 -17.93 -4.76 -3.06
CA VAL A 107 -16.73 -4.26 -2.36
C VAL A 107 -17.14 -3.72 -1.00
N GLN A 108 -16.66 -4.36 0.07
CA GLN A 108 -16.97 -3.93 1.42
C GLN A 108 -15.89 -2.98 1.95
N LYS A 109 -16.32 -1.85 2.52
CA LYS A 109 -15.44 -0.99 3.29
C LYS A 109 -14.90 -1.77 4.48
N ASN A 110 -13.67 -1.50 4.92
CA ASN A 110 -13.08 -2.10 6.12
C ASN A 110 -13.75 -1.61 7.44
N ASP A 111 -15.09 -1.67 7.51
CA ASP A 111 -15.89 -1.32 8.67
C ASP A 111 -16.96 -2.41 8.92
N PRO A 112 -16.87 -3.17 10.03
CA PRO A 112 -17.78 -4.28 10.31
C PRO A 112 -19.23 -3.83 10.50
N LYS A 113 -19.48 -2.56 10.84
CA LYS A 113 -20.85 -2.02 10.99
C LYS A 113 -21.56 -1.75 9.66
N ALA A 114 -20.83 -1.56 8.55
CA ALA A 114 -21.44 -1.23 7.26
C ALA A 114 -22.17 -2.41 6.63
N VAL A 115 -21.75 -3.63 6.94
CA VAL A 115 -22.24 -4.90 6.36
C VAL A 115 -23.64 -5.30 6.87
N VAL A 116 -24.10 -4.70 7.97
CA VAL A 116 -25.38 -5.05 8.61
C VAL A 116 -26.61 -4.61 7.78
N LYS A 117 -26.44 -3.79 6.74
CA LYS A 117 -27.58 -3.30 5.94
C LYS A 117 -27.97 -4.16 4.73
N GLY A 118 -27.21 -5.21 4.41
CA GLY A 118 -27.63 -6.17 3.38
C GLY A 118 -26.46 -6.90 2.76
N GLY A 119 -26.44 -8.23 2.90
CA GLY A 119 -25.64 -9.11 2.05
C GLY A 119 -24.34 -9.65 2.63
N THR A 120 -24.31 -10.98 2.79
CA THR A 120 -23.13 -11.86 2.70
C THR A 120 -22.04 -11.78 3.78
N GLY A 121 -22.39 -11.41 5.02
CA GLY A 121 -21.67 -11.92 6.20
C GLY A 121 -21.95 -13.42 6.41
N PRO A 122 -21.16 -14.13 7.25
CA PRO A 122 -21.52 -15.50 7.65
C PRO A 122 -22.95 -15.48 8.21
N SER A 123 -23.73 -16.51 7.86
CA SER A 123 -25.18 -16.50 7.87
C SER A 123 -25.75 -16.32 9.28
N LEU A 124 -25.89 -15.07 9.72
CA LEU A 124 -26.75 -14.70 10.84
C LEU A 124 -28.19 -14.95 10.41
N GLN A 125 -28.64 -16.19 10.58
CA GLN A 125 -30.01 -16.57 10.30
C GLN A 125 -30.91 -15.90 11.33
N LYS A 126 -31.76 -14.97 10.89
CA LYS A 126 -32.97 -14.62 11.63
C LYS A 126 -33.84 -15.85 11.66
N ASN A 127 -34.33 -16.24 12.83
CA ASN A 127 -35.18 -17.41 13.02
C ASN A 127 -36.40 -17.36 12.08
N GLY A 128 -36.25 -18.00 10.91
CA GLY A 128 -37.31 -18.23 9.93
C GLY A 128 -37.60 -19.71 9.92
N THR A 129 -38.58 -20.12 10.72
CA THR A 129 -39.40 -21.34 10.50
C THR A 129 -38.65 -22.54 9.94
N GLY A 130 -37.83 -23.19 10.77
CA GLY A 130 -37.20 -24.46 10.44
C GLY A 130 -36.46 -24.97 11.66
N ASN A 131 -36.60 -26.25 11.96
CA ASN A 131 -36.10 -26.95 13.15
C ASN A 131 -34.55 -27.00 13.22
N VAL A 132 -33.90 -25.85 13.29
CA VAL A 132 -32.44 -25.69 13.36
C VAL A 132 -32.09 -25.44 14.82
N THR A 133 -31.20 -26.27 15.37
CA THR A 133 -30.61 -26.07 16.70
C THR A 133 -29.89 -24.72 16.72
N CYS A 134 -30.50 -23.72 17.37
CA CYS A 134 -29.94 -22.39 17.54
C CYS A 134 -28.77 -22.46 18.53
N GLY A 135 -27.56 -22.14 18.08
CA GLY A 135 -26.39 -22.03 18.96
C GLY A 135 -26.29 -20.67 19.66
N ASP A 136 -25.63 -20.66 20.82
CA ASP A 136 -25.48 -19.48 21.67
C ASP A 136 -24.48 -18.47 21.10
N CYS A 137 -24.89 -17.20 20.96
CA CYS A 137 -23.99 -16.09 20.60
C CYS A 137 -23.30 -15.45 21.82
N TYR A 138 -23.38 -16.06 23.02
CA TYR A 138 -22.79 -15.55 24.27
C TYR A 138 -23.11 -14.06 24.56
N GLY A 139 -24.33 -13.63 24.23
CA GLY A 139 -24.81 -12.25 24.46
C GLY A 139 -24.30 -11.20 23.46
N ALA A 140 -23.56 -11.60 22.41
CA ALA A 140 -23.08 -10.67 21.40
C ALA A 140 -24.17 -10.23 20.40
N LEU A 141 -25.27 -10.98 20.30
CA LEU A 141 -26.42 -10.68 19.42
C LEU A 141 -27.72 -10.52 20.25
N PRO A 142 -28.70 -9.75 19.75
CA PRO A 142 -29.99 -9.59 20.42
C PRO A 142 -30.85 -10.86 20.30
N ASP A 143 -31.85 -10.97 21.16
CA ASP A 143 -32.77 -12.12 21.21
C ASP A 143 -33.46 -12.33 19.85
N GLY A 144 -33.21 -13.49 19.22
CA GLY A 144 -33.77 -13.88 17.93
C GLY A 144 -32.74 -14.10 16.80
N GLU A 145 -31.47 -13.75 17.01
CA GLU A 145 -30.36 -14.07 16.11
C GLU A 145 -29.44 -15.13 16.75
N CYS A 146 -29.12 -16.19 16.01
CA CYS A 146 -28.41 -17.39 16.49
C CYS A 146 -27.00 -17.49 15.88
N CYS A 147 -26.07 -18.14 16.59
CA CYS A 147 -24.70 -18.38 16.12
C CYS A 147 -24.42 -19.88 16.05
N ASN A 148 -24.36 -20.41 14.83
CA ASN A 148 -24.24 -21.86 14.61
C ASN A 148 -22.81 -22.30 14.33
N THR A 149 -21.98 -21.42 13.76
CA THR A 149 -20.57 -21.70 13.46
C THR A 149 -19.64 -20.89 14.36
N CYS A 150 -18.38 -21.34 14.51
CA CYS A 150 -17.36 -20.56 15.20
C CYS A 150 -17.22 -19.17 14.58
N SER A 151 -17.24 -19.09 13.25
CA SER A 151 -17.20 -17.81 12.52
C SER A 151 -18.35 -16.87 12.86
N ASP A 152 -19.56 -17.38 13.12
CA ASP A 152 -20.71 -16.55 13.49
C ASP A 152 -20.50 -15.89 14.87
N VAL A 153 -19.98 -16.65 15.84
CA VAL A 153 -19.68 -16.12 17.19
C VAL A 153 -18.57 -15.08 17.11
N LEU A 154 -17.49 -15.37 16.37
CA LEU A 154 -16.39 -14.43 16.16
C LEU A 154 -16.88 -13.13 15.49
N TYR A 155 -17.75 -13.26 14.49
CA TYR A 155 -18.36 -12.13 13.79
C TYR A 155 -19.22 -11.28 14.73
N ALA A 156 -20.08 -11.92 15.53
CA ALA A 156 -20.94 -11.27 16.52
C ALA A 156 -20.16 -10.42 17.53
N TYR A 157 -19.09 -10.97 18.11
CA TYR A 157 -18.23 -10.24 19.06
C TYR A 157 -17.51 -9.06 18.42
N ARG A 158 -17.05 -9.24 17.17
CA ARG A 158 -16.36 -8.18 16.43
C ARG A 158 -17.30 -7.04 16.04
N LEU A 159 -18.56 -7.33 15.72
CA LEU A 159 -19.61 -6.32 15.52
C LEU A 159 -19.80 -5.45 16.77
N LYS A 160 -19.83 -6.08 17.95
CA LYS A 160 -19.96 -5.40 19.25
C LYS A 160 -18.66 -4.74 19.73
N ARG A 161 -17.52 -5.06 19.11
CA ARG A 161 -16.16 -4.66 19.53
C ARG A 161 -15.83 -5.17 20.94
N TRP A 162 -16.28 -6.37 21.27
CA TRP A 162 -15.98 -7.00 22.55
C TRP A 162 -14.76 -7.91 22.42
N ALA A 163 -14.02 -8.05 23.53
CA ALA A 163 -12.96 -9.03 23.61
C ALA A 163 -13.59 -10.42 23.55
N LEU A 164 -13.00 -11.28 22.71
CA LEU A 164 -13.45 -12.67 22.61
C LEU A 164 -13.10 -13.42 23.90
N PRO A 165 -14.05 -14.21 24.45
CA PRO A 165 -13.71 -15.15 25.50
C PRO A 165 -12.77 -16.22 24.95
N ARG A 166 -12.15 -16.98 25.86
CA ARG A 166 -11.25 -18.08 25.49
C ARG A 166 -11.96 -19.02 24.51
N ILE A 167 -11.33 -19.29 23.36
CA ILE A 167 -11.90 -20.08 22.25
C ILE A 167 -12.32 -21.49 22.72
N GLU A 168 -11.59 -22.07 23.68
CA GLU A 168 -11.92 -23.35 24.33
C GLU A 168 -13.28 -23.34 25.06
N GLY A 169 -13.73 -22.18 25.52
CA GLY A 169 -15.03 -21.99 26.17
C GLY A 169 -16.19 -21.83 25.18
N ILE A 170 -15.90 -21.71 23.89
CA ILE A 170 -16.90 -21.57 22.82
C ILE A 170 -17.18 -22.95 22.24
N SER A 171 -18.40 -23.46 22.44
CA SER A 171 -18.78 -24.82 22.01
C SER A 171 -18.69 -24.97 20.49
N GLN A 172 -19.02 -23.93 19.74
CA GLN A 172 -18.97 -23.89 18.28
C GLN A 172 -17.54 -23.89 17.72
N CYS A 173 -16.54 -23.47 18.49
CA CYS A 173 -15.14 -23.38 18.06
C CYS A 173 -14.29 -24.59 18.48
N LYS A 174 -14.85 -25.53 19.25
CA LYS A 174 -14.10 -26.66 19.79
C LYS A 174 -13.67 -27.68 18.73
N ASN A 175 -14.47 -27.80 17.65
CA ASN A 175 -14.24 -28.74 16.56
C ASN A 175 -13.67 -28.09 15.30
N ASP A 176 -13.80 -26.76 15.16
CA ASP A 176 -13.07 -26.01 14.15
C ASP A 176 -11.61 -25.94 14.59
N GLY A 177 -10.66 -26.26 13.72
CA GLY A 177 -9.22 -26.30 14.03
C GLY A 177 -8.62 -24.97 14.53
N SER A 178 -9.42 -23.91 14.66
CA SER A 178 -9.07 -22.61 15.24
C SER A 178 -8.73 -22.66 16.73
N ALA A 179 -9.04 -23.75 17.44
CA ALA A 179 -8.56 -24.01 18.81
C ALA A 179 -7.08 -24.46 18.89
N LYS A 180 -6.37 -24.59 17.77
CA LYS A 180 -4.93 -24.89 17.72
C LYS A 180 -4.16 -23.73 17.07
N SER A 181 -3.71 -22.78 17.89
CA SER A 181 -2.59 -21.89 17.61
C SER A 181 -1.94 -21.52 18.94
#